data_AF-A0A1B3MY27-F1
#
_entry.id   AF-A0A1B3MY27-F1
#
_cell.length_a   1.000
_cell.length_b   1.000
_cell.length_c   1.000
_cell.angle_alpha   90.00
_cell.angle_beta   90.00
_cell.angle_gamma   90.00
#
_symmetry.space_group_name_H-M   'P 1'
#
loop_
_entity.id
_entity.type
_entity.pdbx_description
1 polymer ?
#
loop_
_entity_poly.entity_id
_entity_poly.type
_entity_poly.pdbx_seq_one_letter_code
_entity_poly.pdbx_strand_id
1 'polypeptide(L)'
;MSILTIDFEASCLPRHGRSFPIEVGIAVEGWSCSWLIRPHQDWEDWGWTQEAQALHGLDRSTLVQKGLDVDAVLALLSDAAIGRRVVADSRIDQQWLDTLATAAGRPTPFLIEHVSAIVAERHADDAQVRDAVAIADCRCPTRHRAGTDALWLATMLAHLPAAAPPQIGTKMPEFSSV
;
A
#
# COMPACT_ATOMS: atom_id res chain seq x y z
N MET A 1 -5.19 -6.31 15.68
CA MET A 1 -3.95 -5.87 14.98
C MET A 1 -4.32 -4.67 14.13
N SER A 2 -3.60 -3.55 14.22
CA SER A 2 -3.90 -2.35 13.42
C SER A 2 -3.49 -2.55 11.96
N ILE A 3 -4.17 -1.87 11.05
CA ILE A 3 -3.86 -1.87 9.61
C ILE A 3 -2.96 -0.67 9.30
N LEU A 4 -1.88 -0.93 8.57
CA LEU A 4 -1.04 0.07 7.92
C LEU A 4 -1.30 -0.04 6.42
N THR A 5 -1.74 1.02 5.77
CA THR A 5 -1.84 1.03 4.31
C THR A 5 -0.54 1.52 3.70
N ILE A 6 -0.21 1.02 2.52
CA ILE A 6 1.01 1.36 1.78
C ILE A 6 0.68 1.53 0.30
N ASP A 7 1.39 2.44 -0.35
CA ASP A 7 1.35 2.65 -1.79
C ASP A 7 2.75 3.05 -2.29
N PHE A 8 3.07 2.70 -3.53
CA PHE A 8 4.31 3.05 -4.20
C PHE A 8 4.05 3.71 -5.55
N GLU A 9 4.75 4.81 -5.80
CA GLU A 9 4.86 5.37 -7.14
C GLU A 9 6.08 4.81 -7.86
N ALA A 10 6.00 4.67 -9.18
CA ALA A 10 7.02 4.01 -9.99
C ALA A 10 7.57 4.89 -11.12
N SER A 11 8.79 4.59 -11.55
CA SER A 11 9.52 5.35 -12.58
C SER A 11 8.90 5.25 -13.99
N CYS A 12 8.14 4.18 -14.26
CA CYS A 12 7.40 3.96 -15.50
C CYS A 12 6.41 2.79 -15.35
N LEU A 13 5.49 2.66 -16.31
CA LEU A 13 4.57 1.52 -16.34
C LEU A 13 5.27 0.26 -16.89
N PRO A 14 4.88 -0.96 -16.47
CA PRO A 14 5.58 -2.21 -16.82
C PRO A 14 5.77 -2.46 -18.33
N ARG A 15 4.88 -1.92 -19.17
CA ARG A 15 4.98 -2.01 -20.64
C ARG A 15 6.20 -1.26 -21.24
N HIS A 16 6.80 -0.34 -20.48
CA HIS A 16 7.95 0.46 -20.92
C HIS A 16 9.29 -0.14 -20.48
N GLY A 17 9.29 -1.33 -19.85
CA GLY A 17 10.48 -2.04 -19.42
C GLY A 17 10.55 -2.20 -17.89
N ARG A 18 11.76 -2.42 -17.37
CA ARG A 18 12.01 -2.49 -15.93
C ARG A 18 11.74 -1.12 -15.31
N SER A 19 11.02 -1.09 -14.19
CA SER A 19 10.71 0.13 -13.42
C SER A 19 11.15 -0.05 -11.97
N PHE A 20 11.34 1.07 -11.28
CA PHE A 20 11.76 1.11 -9.88
C PHE A 20 10.88 2.06 -9.08
N PRO A 21 10.76 1.86 -7.75
CA PRO A 21 9.97 2.73 -6.90
C PRO A 21 10.65 4.10 -6.73
N ILE A 22 9.86 5.18 -6.83
CA ILE A 22 10.33 6.56 -6.75
C ILE A 22 9.80 7.32 -5.53
N GLU A 23 8.69 6.87 -4.98
CA GLU A 23 8.10 7.33 -3.73
C GLU A 23 7.39 6.16 -3.06
N VAL A 24 7.43 6.10 -1.74
CA VAL A 24 6.58 5.19 -0.97
C VAL A 24 5.87 5.97 0.12
N GLY A 25 4.58 5.66 0.31
CA GLY A 25 3.73 6.30 1.28
C GLY A 25 3.06 5.28 2.16
N ILE A 26 2.82 5.66 3.42
CA ILE A 26 2.10 4.84 4.38
C ILE A 26 1.02 5.68 5.07
N ALA A 27 -0.05 5.03 5.50
CA ALA A 27 -1.05 5.67 6.35
C ALA A 27 -1.59 4.75 7.44
N VAL A 28 -1.88 5.34 8.60
CA VAL A 28 -2.46 4.67 9.75
C VAL A 28 -3.28 5.69 10.55
N GLU A 29 -4.50 5.31 10.94
CA GLU A 29 -5.34 6.12 11.83
C GLU A 29 -5.56 7.58 11.37
N GLY A 30 -5.65 7.81 10.06
CA GLY A 30 -5.86 9.13 9.46
C GLY A 30 -4.60 10.00 9.35
N TRP A 31 -3.45 9.51 9.80
CA TRP A 31 -2.15 10.12 9.55
C TRP A 31 -1.46 9.41 8.39
N SER A 32 -0.75 10.18 7.55
CA SER A 32 0.09 9.64 6.49
C SER A 32 1.42 10.36 6.36
N CYS A 33 2.39 9.66 5.81
CA CYS A 33 3.67 10.23 5.37
C CYS A 33 4.15 9.52 4.11
N SER A 34 5.09 10.15 3.41
CA SER A 34 5.79 9.52 2.30
C SER A 34 7.26 9.91 2.26
N TRP A 35 8.04 9.07 1.58
CA TRP A 35 9.45 9.29 1.35
C TRP A 35 9.76 9.13 -0.13
N LEU A 36 10.46 10.10 -0.70
CA LEU A 36 11.07 9.97 -2.01
C LEU A 36 12.24 8.99 -1.93
N ILE A 37 12.39 8.18 -2.97
CA ILE A 37 13.43 7.15 -3.06
C ILE A 37 14.47 7.64 -4.05
N ARG A 38 15.72 7.75 -3.61
CA ARG A 38 16.84 8.07 -4.50
C ARG A 38 17.06 6.88 -5.44
N PRO A 39 17.14 7.07 -6.77
CA PRO A 39 17.39 5.97 -7.69
C PRO A 39 18.71 5.28 -7.34
N HIS A 40 18.65 3.97 -7.10
CA HIS A 40 19.82 3.15 -6.81
C HIS A 40 20.67 2.96 -8.08
N GLN A 41 21.98 2.74 -7.91
CA GLN A 41 22.90 2.52 -9.05
C GLN A 41 22.50 1.32 -9.92
N ASP A 42 21.91 0.28 -9.31
CA ASP A 42 21.47 -0.93 -10.03
C ASP A 42 20.30 -0.67 -10.99
N TRP A 43 19.69 0.52 -10.91
CA TRP A 43 18.55 0.95 -11.71
C TRP A 43 18.95 1.96 -12.79
N GLU A 44 20.25 2.22 -13.01
CA GLU A 44 20.73 3.25 -13.93
C GLU A 44 20.17 3.10 -15.34
N ASP A 45 20.12 1.86 -15.84
CA ASP A 45 19.62 1.47 -17.17
C ASP A 45 18.11 1.14 -17.21
N TRP A 46 17.38 1.39 -16.13
CA TRP A 46 15.96 1.07 -16.05
C TRP A 46 15.11 2.21 -16.60
N GLY A 47 13.85 1.92 -16.93
CA GLY A 47 12.94 2.86 -17.57
C GLY A 47 12.61 4.06 -16.68
N TRP A 48 12.65 5.25 -17.29
CA TRP A 48 12.13 6.50 -16.76
C TRP A 48 11.31 7.17 -17.85
N THR A 49 10.03 7.44 -17.61
CA THR A 49 9.12 7.98 -18.64
C THR A 49 8.60 9.37 -18.27
N GLN A 50 8.47 10.24 -19.27
CA GLN A 50 7.92 11.60 -19.06
C GLN A 50 6.47 11.55 -18.56
N GLU A 51 5.73 10.51 -18.95
CA GLU A 51 4.37 10.24 -18.49
C GLU A 51 4.32 10.03 -16.98
N ALA A 52 5.27 9.29 -16.40
CA ALA A 52 5.32 9.08 -14.94
C ALA A 52 5.71 10.38 -14.22
N GLN A 53 6.69 11.10 -14.75
CA GLN A 53 7.08 12.42 -14.22
C GLN A 53 5.92 13.41 -14.22
N ALA A 54 5.14 13.46 -15.31
CA ALA A 54 3.95 14.32 -15.40
C ALA A 54 2.83 13.86 -14.46
N LEU A 55 2.64 12.55 -14.29
CA LEU A 55 1.62 11.99 -13.41
C LEU A 55 1.90 12.27 -11.93
N HIS A 56 3.15 12.08 -11.49
CA HIS A 56 3.54 12.22 -10.08
C HIS A 56 4.07 13.62 -9.73
N GLY A 57 4.40 14.44 -10.73
CA GLY A 57 5.03 15.74 -10.53
C GLY A 57 6.44 15.64 -9.95
N LEU A 58 7.15 14.54 -10.22
CA LEU A 58 8.48 14.24 -9.67
C LEU A 58 9.51 14.10 -10.79
N ASP A 59 10.44 15.05 -10.85
CA ASP A 59 11.59 14.99 -11.73
C ASP A 59 12.67 14.06 -11.17
N ARG A 60 13.42 13.36 -12.04
CA ARG A 60 14.53 12.49 -11.61
C ARG A 60 15.57 13.23 -10.78
N SER A 61 15.83 14.51 -11.11
CA SER A 61 16.74 15.37 -10.34
C SER A 61 16.25 15.62 -8.91
N THR A 62 14.93 15.73 -8.71
CA THR A 62 14.32 15.86 -7.39
C THR A 62 14.56 14.61 -6.55
N LEU A 63 14.42 13.42 -7.16
CA LEU A 63 14.70 12.17 -6.46
C LEU A 63 16.18 12.03 -6.07
N VAL A 64 17.11 12.45 -6.94
CA VAL A 64 18.54 12.43 -6.61
C VAL A 64 18.85 13.35 -5.43
N GLN A 65 18.29 14.57 -5.45
CA GLN A 65 18.58 15.60 -4.44
C GLN A 65 17.87 15.35 -3.10
N LYS A 66 16.61 14.91 -3.13
CA LYS A 66 15.73 14.85 -1.95
C LYS A 66 15.35 13.43 -1.52
N GLY A 67 15.58 12.44 -2.39
CA GLY A 67 15.31 11.05 -2.08
C GLY A 67 16.20 10.51 -0.97
N LEU A 68 15.67 9.59 -0.19
CA LEU A 68 16.42 8.81 0.77
C LEU A 68 17.05 7.59 0.09
N ASP A 69 18.15 7.09 0.66
CA ASP A 69 18.76 5.84 0.22
C ASP A 69 17.83 4.66 0.51
N VAL A 70 17.91 3.64 -0.34
CA VAL A 70 17.05 2.45 -0.28
C VAL A 70 17.09 1.76 1.09
N ASP A 71 18.25 1.69 1.74
CA ASP A 71 18.41 1.17 3.10
C ASP A 71 17.62 1.95 4.15
N ALA A 72 17.64 3.28 4.05
CA ALA A 72 16.96 4.15 5.01
C ALA A 72 15.44 4.00 4.85
N VAL A 73 14.94 3.98 3.62
CA VAL A 73 13.51 3.76 3.33
C VAL A 73 13.07 2.38 3.81
N LEU A 74 13.85 1.33 3.54
CA LEU A 74 13.50 -0.02 3.97
C LEU A 74 13.46 -0.15 5.50
N ALA A 75 14.38 0.50 6.21
CA ALA A 75 14.37 0.54 7.67
C ALA A 75 13.12 1.25 8.22
N LEU A 76 12.77 2.41 7.67
CA LEU A 76 11.57 3.16 8.05
C LEU A 76 10.28 2.34 7.83
N LEU A 77 10.18 1.66 6.69
CA LEU A 77 9.06 0.77 6.40
C LEU A 77 8.99 -0.42 7.37
N SER A 78 10.14 -1.02 7.66
CA SER A 78 10.23 -2.15 8.60
C SER A 78 9.73 -1.75 9.99
N ASP A 79 10.19 -0.62 10.51
CA ASP A 79 9.78 -0.09 11.81
C ASP A 79 8.28 0.26 11.84
N ALA A 80 7.77 0.87 10.77
CA ALA A 80 6.35 1.19 10.65
C ALA A 80 5.46 -0.07 10.62
N ALA A 81 5.93 -1.17 10.04
CA ALA A 81 5.18 -2.42 9.92
C ALA A 81 5.10 -3.25 11.21
N ILE A 82 5.94 -2.97 12.22
CA ILE A 82 5.98 -3.76 13.47
C ILE A 82 4.60 -3.84 14.13
N GLY A 83 4.08 -5.06 14.29
CA GLY A 83 2.80 -5.33 14.94
C GLY A 83 1.56 -4.94 14.12
N ARG A 84 1.74 -4.62 12.83
CA ARG A 84 0.66 -4.19 11.92
C ARG A 84 0.47 -5.17 10.77
N ARG A 85 -0.74 -5.18 10.21
CA ARG A 85 -1.00 -5.79 8.89
C ARG A 85 -0.78 -4.72 7.84
N VAL A 86 0.09 -4.98 6.88
CA VAL A 86 0.36 -4.03 5.79
C VAL A 86 -0.57 -4.35 4.61
N VAL A 87 -1.26 -3.35 4.09
CA VAL A 87 -2.30 -3.51 3.06
C VAL A 87 -2.11 -2.55 1.91
N ALA A 88 -2.21 -3.03 0.68
CA ALA A 88 -2.25 -2.21 -0.55
C ALA A 88 -3.46 -2.59 -1.42
N ASP A 89 -3.85 -1.69 -2.32
CA ASP A 89 -4.93 -1.92 -3.30
C ASP A 89 -4.40 -2.48 -4.63
N SER A 90 -3.09 -2.58 -4.80
CA SER A 90 -2.44 -3.25 -5.91
C SER A 90 -1.51 -4.36 -5.46
N ARG A 91 -1.38 -5.40 -6.29
CA ARG A 91 -0.46 -6.52 -6.05
C ARG A 91 0.99 -6.18 -6.43
N ILE A 92 1.20 -5.11 -7.18
CA ILE A 92 2.52 -4.70 -7.64
C ILE A 92 3.36 -4.08 -6.51
N ASP A 93 2.72 -3.55 -5.46
CA ASP A 93 3.42 -2.94 -4.32
C ASP A 93 4.36 -3.91 -3.62
N GLN A 94 4.01 -5.19 -3.57
CA GLN A 94 4.93 -6.23 -3.06
C GLN A 94 6.19 -6.32 -3.93
N GLN A 95 6.07 -6.22 -5.25
CA GLN A 95 7.22 -6.26 -6.17
C GLN A 95 8.10 -5.02 -6.00
N TRP A 96 7.51 -3.87 -5.67
CA TRP A 96 8.24 -2.65 -5.37
C TRP A 96 9.00 -2.73 -4.04
N LEU A 97 8.38 -3.30 -3.00
CA LEU A 97 9.06 -3.60 -1.75
C LEU A 97 10.22 -4.59 -1.96
N ASP A 98 10.01 -5.64 -2.76
CA ASP A 98 11.05 -6.63 -3.08
C ASP A 98 12.20 -6.01 -3.90
N THR A 99 11.87 -5.11 -4.83
CA THR A 99 12.86 -4.34 -5.62
C THR A 99 13.70 -3.45 -4.72
N LEU A 100 13.06 -2.75 -3.78
CA LEU A 100 13.74 -1.91 -2.79
C LEU A 100 14.64 -2.74 -1.87
N ALA A 101 14.15 -3.87 -1.36
CA ALA A 101 14.90 -4.77 -0.49
C ALA A 101 16.12 -5.38 -1.21
N THR A 102 15.93 -5.79 -2.48
CA THR A 102 17.01 -6.30 -3.33
C THR A 102 18.11 -5.26 -3.52
N ALA A 103 17.75 -4.02 -3.85
CA ALA A 103 18.72 -2.92 -4.01
C ALA A 103 19.46 -2.59 -2.70
N ALA A 104 18.79 -2.76 -1.55
CA ALA A 104 19.41 -2.62 -0.23
C ALA A 104 20.25 -3.85 0.20
N GLY A 105 20.30 -4.92 -0.61
CA GLY A 105 20.97 -6.17 -0.25
C GLY A 105 20.38 -6.85 0.98
N ARG A 106 19.08 -6.66 1.24
CA ARG A 106 18.36 -7.13 2.43
C ARG A 106 17.18 -8.03 2.06
N PRO A 107 16.74 -8.92 2.96
CA PRO A 107 15.48 -9.64 2.76
C PRO A 107 14.29 -8.69 2.83
N THR A 108 13.21 -9.03 2.12
CA THR A 108 11.92 -8.34 2.23
C THR A 108 11.42 -8.40 3.68
N PRO A 109 11.14 -7.25 4.33
CA PRO A 109 10.89 -7.20 5.78
C PRO A 109 9.49 -7.65 6.21
N PHE A 110 8.51 -7.58 5.30
CA PHE A 110 7.12 -7.97 5.57
C PHE A 110 6.37 -8.29 4.27
N LEU A 111 5.17 -8.86 4.40
CA LEU A 111 4.27 -9.11 3.28
C LEU A 111 3.18 -8.03 3.24
N ILE A 112 2.80 -7.65 2.02
CA ILE A 112 1.70 -6.73 1.74
C ILE A 112 0.47 -7.55 1.37
N GLU A 113 -0.58 -7.46 2.18
CA GLU A 113 -1.88 -8.06 1.91
C GLU A 113 -2.65 -7.20 0.89
N HIS A 114 -3.42 -7.84 0.02
CA HIS A 114 -4.31 -7.11 -0.88
C HIS A 114 -5.58 -6.67 -0.16
N VAL A 115 -6.07 -5.46 -0.43
CA VAL A 115 -7.28 -4.87 0.19
C VAL A 115 -8.50 -5.79 0.17
N SER A 116 -8.64 -6.63 -0.86
CA SER A 116 -9.73 -7.60 -0.98
C SER A 116 -9.81 -8.58 0.21
N ALA A 117 -8.68 -8.89 0.86
CA ALA A 117 -8.68 -9.73 2.05
C ALA A 117 -9.43 -9.06 3.22
N ILE A 118 -9.22 -7.74 3.38
CA ILE A 118 -9.89 -6.93 4.41
C ILE A 118 -11.38 -6.76 4.10
N VAL A 119 -11.72 -6.53 2.83
CA VAL A 119 -13.12 -6.44 2.37
C VAL A 119 -13.86 -7.74 2.66
N ALA A 120 -13.25 -8.89 2.34
CA ALA A 120 -13.83 -10.21 2.58
C ALA A 120 -13.98 -10.50 4.08
N GLU A 121 -12.97 -10.20 4.90
CA GLU A 121 -13.00 -10.36 6.37
C GLU A 121 -14.12 -9.52 7.02
N ARG A 122 -14.41 -8.35 6.45
CA ARG A 122 -15.47 -7.47 6.93
C ARG A 122 -16.85 -7.80 6.36
N HIS A 123 -16.95 -8.79 5.48
CA HIS A 123 -18.17 -9.16 4.78
C HIS A 123 -18.87 -7.95 4.12
N ALA A 124 -18.07 -7.01 3.60
CA ALA A 124 -18.61 -5.81 2.97
C ALA A 124 -19.19 -6.16 1.59
N ASP A 125 -20.43 -5.76 1.35
CA ASP A 125 -21.06 -5.89 0.04
C ASP A 125 -20.63 -4.78 -0.93
N ASP A 126 -20.98 -4.93 -2.22
CA ASP A 126 -20.58 -3.97 -3.25
C ASP A 126 -21.12 -2.56 -3.00
N ALA A 127 -22.27 -2.41 -2.33
CA ALA A 127 -22.82 -1.09 -2.02
C ALA A 127 -21.99 -0.41 -0.93
N GLN A 128 -21.65 -1.14 0.13
CA GLN A 128 -20.79 -0.65 1.21
C GLN A 128 -19.39 -0.31 0.72
N VAL A 129 -18.82 -1.12 -0.18
CA VAL A 129 -17.52 -0.82 -0.81
C VAL A 129 -17.61 0.46 -1.64
N ARG A 130 -18.66 0.62 -2.46
CA ARG A 130 -18.87 1.85 -3.26
C ARG A 130 -19.02 3.08 -2.38
N ASP A 131 -19.80 3.00 -1.30
CA ASP A 131 -19.99 4.11 -0.37
C ASP A 131 -18.67 4.49 0.33
N ALA A 132 -17.89 3.50 0.76
CA ALA A 132 -16.57 3.72 1.36
C ALA A 132 -15.57 4.36 0.38
N VAL A 133 -15.57 3.92 -0.89
CA VAL A 133 -14.78 4.53 -1.97
C VAL A 133 -15.20 5.99 -2.20
N ALA A 134 -16.51 6.27 -2.31
CA ALA A 134 -17.01 7.63 -2.51
C ALA A 134 -16.59 8.58 -1.38
N ILE A 135 -16.60 8.09 -0.13
CA ILE A 135 -16.11 8.86 1.02
C ILE A 135 -14.60 9.13 0.91
N ALA A 136 -13.82 8.12 0.53
CA ALA A 136 -12.37 8.29 0.35
C ALA A 136 -12.04 9.28 -0.77
N ASP A 137 -12.75 9.23 -1.90
CA ASP A 137 -12.62 10.17 -3.02
C ASP A 137 -12.93 11.61 -2.60
N CYS A 138 -14.00 11.81 -1.81
CA CYS A 138 -14.33 13.14 -1.30
C CYS A 138 -13.29 13.69 -0.32
N ARG A 139 -12.63 12.83 0.47
CA ARG A 139 -11.66 13.25 1.50
C ARG A 139 -10.23 13.38 0.99
N CYS A 140 -9.87 12.63 -0.05
CA CYS A 140 -8.53 12.60 -0.62
C CYS A 140 -8.60 12.90 -2.13
N PRO A 141 -8.90 14.15 -2.52
CA PRO A 141 -9.17 14.50 -3.93
C PRO A 141 -7.93 14.50 -4.83
N THR A 142 -6.72 14.49 -4.25
CA THR A 142 -5.46 14.43 -4.99
C THR A 142 -4.94 13.01 -4.94
N ARG A 143 -4.74 12.38 -6.11
CA ARG A 143 -4.18 11.03 -6.27
C ARG A 143 -2.82 11.12 -6.96
N HIS A 144 -2.07 10.01 -6.98
CA HIS A 144 -0.74 9.87 -7.61
C HIS A 144 0.42 10.49 -6.81
N ARG A 145 0.25 10.50 -5.49
CA ARG A 145 1.29 10.76 -4.51
C ARG A 145 1.13 9.72 -3.41
N ALA A 146 2.14 8.87 -3.24
CA ALA A 146 2.05 7.67 -2.41
C ALA A 146 1.45 7.88 -1.02
N GLY A 147 1.80 8.98 -0.33
CA GLY A 147 1.26 9.27 1.00
C GLY A 147 -0.24 9.58 1.01
N THR A 148 -0.74 10.22 -0.05
CA THR A 148 -2.17 10.53 -0.22
C THR A 148 -2.93 9.30 -0.69
N ASP A 149 -2.35 8.49 -1.58
CA ASP A 149 -2.92 7.22 -2.03
C ASP A 149 -3.06 6.21 -0.87
N ALA A 150 -2.03 6.09 -0.02
CA ALA A 150 -2.10 5.31 1.21
C ALA A 150 -3.20 5.84 2.15
N LEU A 151 -3.34 7.16 2.32
CA LEU A 151 -4.38 7.77 3.15
C LEU A 151 -5.78 7.54 2.58
N TRP A 152 -5.94 7.58 1.26
CA TRP A 152 -7.18 7.25 0.58
C TRP A 152 -7.59 5.81 0.91
N LEU A 153 -6.65 4.87 0.82
CA LEU A 153 -6.92 3.46 1.12
C LEU A 153 -7.28 3.26 2.60
N ALA A 154 -6.56 3.92 3.52
CA ALA A 154 -6.87 3.88 4.95
C ALA A 154 -8.27 4.45 5.24
N THR A 155 -8.63 5.53 4.54
CA THR A 155 -9.94 6.16 4.65
C THR A 155 -11.04 5.23 4.14
N MET A 156 -10.85 4.58 2.99
CA MET A 156 -11.81 3.62 2.45
C MET A 156 -12.01 2.45 3.45
N LEU A 157 -10.92 1.87 3.95
CA LEU A 157 -10.99 0.79 4.95
C LEU A 157 -11.65 1.23 6.26
N ALA A 158 -11.49 2.48 6.69
CA ALA A 158 -12.12 2.99 7.91
C ALA A 158 -13.67 3.11 7.79
N HIS A 159 -14.20 3.19 6.57
CA HIS A 159 -15.65 3.30 6.31
C HIS A 159 -16.30 1.98 5.89
N LEU A 160 -15.53 0.90 5.78
CA LEU A 160 -16.09 -0.45 5.68
C LEU A 160 -16.72 -0.86 7.03
N PRO A 161 -17.75 -1.74 7.01
CA PRO A 161 -18.32 -2.28 8.24
C PRO A 161 -17.24 -2.90 9.13
N ALA A 162 -17.47 -2.89 10.44
CA ALA A 162 -16.62 -3.62 11.38
C ALA A 162 -16.67 -5.11 11.06
N ALA A 163 -15.56 -5.83 11.31
CA ALA A 163 -15.55 -7.28 11.17
C ALA A 163 -16.67 -7.89 12.03
N ALA A 164 -17.50 -8.74 11.42
CA ALA A 164 -18.51 -9.48 12.18
C ALA A 164 -17.80 -10.38 13.21
N PRO A 165 -18.32 -10.53 14.43
CA PRO A 165 -17.81 -11.54 15.34
C PRO A 165 -17.93 -12.92 14.67
N PRO A 166 -16.99 -13.85 14.92
CA PRO A 166 -17.05 -15.17 14.33
C PRO A 166 -18.39 -15.81 14.69
N GLN A 167 -19.13 -16.24 13.66
CA GLN A 167 -20.35 -17.03 13.83
C GLN A 167 -19.95 -18.38 14.45
N ILE A 168 -20.01 -18.46 15.78
CA ILE A 168 -19.90 -19.75 16.48
C ILE A 168 -21.15 -20.53 16.06
N GLY A 169 -20.97 -21.50 15.17
CA GLY A 169 -22.05 -22.36 14.71
C GLY A 169 -22.67 -23.07 15.91
N THR A 170 -23.83 -22.59 16.35
CA THR A 170 -24.65 -23.26 17.37
C THR A 170 -25.25 -24.51 16.76
N LYS A 171 -24.45 -25.57 16.61
CA LYS A 171 -24.98 -26.91 16.37
C LYS A 171 -25.39 -27.47 17.72
N MET A 172 -26.59 -27.10 18.19
CA MET A 172 -27.23 -27.83 19.29
C MET A 172 -27.43 -29.27 18.82
N PRO A 173 -26.97 -30.29 19.57
CA PRO A 173 -27.36 -31.66 19.28
C PRO A 173 -28.85 -31.80 19.63
N GLU A 174 -29.66 -32.17 18.63
CA GLU A 174 -30.99 -32.69 18.89
C GLU A 174 -30.85 -33.98 19.70
N PHE A 175 -31.19 -33.92 20.99
CA PHE A 175 -31.41 -35.12 21.79
C PHE A 175 -32.76 -35.71 21.38
N SER A 176 -32.74 -36.74 20.52
CA SER A 176 -33.87 -37.65 20.36
C SER A 176 -34.14 -38.34 21.70
N SER A 177 -35.30 -38.06 22.28
CA SER A 177 -35.82 -38.80 23.43
C SER A 177 -36.33 -40.16 22.96
N VAL A 178 -35.90 -41.21 23.66
CA VAL A 178 -36.38 -42.59 23.54
C VAL A 178 -37.74 -42.73 24.24
#